data_AF-A0A852L4L9-F1
#
_entry.id   AF-A0A852L4L9-F1
#
_cell.length_a   1.000
_cell.length_b   1.000
_cell.length_c   1.000
_cell.angle_alpha   90.00
_cell.angle_beta   90.00
_cell.angle_gamma   90.00
#
_symmetry.space_group_name_H-M   'P 1'
#
loop_
_entity.id
_entity.type
_entity.pdbx_description
1 polymer ?
#
loop_
_entity_poly.entity_id
_entity_poly.type
_entity_poly.pdbx_seq_one_letter_code
_entity_poly.pdbx_strand_id
1 'polypeptide(L)'
;ANRMKQNDQTKNDKTERVQKVCRMWSIVMEMLESMKKEKEIVNSELDILKSCNKQHILDGTNVVFSVPQPLALRVESDIYQHCTGNIYEAEKLNFLTVIQLLNEALRGLRDEHCEFELNQPQNTENKVRLLKKVLEDLTAKRLQIEQHSVPLRESISREHERWKEKWETFLGCSPFSSISDQCPVSSTEFI
;
A
#
# COMPACT_ATOMS: atom_id res chain seq x y z
N ALA A 1 -36.89 87.65 18.52
CA ALA A 1 -37.22 86.24 18.19
C ALA A 1 -36.08 85.44 17.53
N ASN A 2 -35.12 86.05 16.78
CA ASN A 2 -34.12 85.29 16.01
C ASN A 2 -32.94 84.67 16.78
N ARG A 3 -32.52 85.23 17.93
CA ARG A 3 -31.37 84.68 18.69
C ARG A 3 -31.67 83.36 19.43
N MET A 4 -32.92 83.11 19.80
CA MET A 4 -33.32 81.89 20.53
C MET A 4 -33.29 80.66 19.61
N LYS A 5 -33.83 80.79 18.39
CA LYS A 5 -33.91 79.69 17.40
C LYS A 5 -32.56 79.22 16.89
N GLN A 6 -31.58 80.12 16.76
CA GLN A 6 -30.25 79.80 16.25
C GLN A 6 -29.42 78.96 17.25
N ASN A 7 -29.63 79.15 18.56
CA ASN A 7 -28.91 78.46 19.63
C ASN A 7 -29.41 77.02 19.85
N ASP A 8 -30.72 76.79 19.72
CA ASP A 8 -31.30 75.44 19.82
C ASP A 8 -30.88 74.56 18.64
N GLN A 9 -30.76 75.13 17.44
CA GLN A 9 -30.31 74.40 16.26
C GLN A 9 -28.83 73.98 16.34
N THR A 10 -27.95 74.82 16.94
CA THR A 10 -26.53 74.47 17.15
C THR A 10 -26.33 73.44 18.28
N LYS A 11 -27.21 73.43 19.28
CA LYS A 11 -27.19 72.39 20.32
C LYS A 11 -27.66 71.03 19.78
N ASN A 12 -28.67 71.03 18.91
CA ASN A 12 -29.16 69.81 18.27
C ASN A 12 -28.08 69.20 17.35
N ASP A 13 -27.40 70.02 16.53
CA ASP A 13 -26.29 69.57 15.67
C ASP A 13 -25.14 68.92 16.46
N LYS A 14 -24.74 69.51 17.60
CA LYS A 14 -23.71 68.91 18.46
C LYS A 14 -24.16 67.57 19.05
N THR A 15 -25.41 67.47 19.46
CA THR A 15 -25.96 66.25 20.08
C THR A 15 -26.08 65.12 19.06
N GLU A 16 -26.48 65.44 17.82
CA GLU A 16 -26.54 64.50 16.70
C GLU A 16 -25.14 63.99 16.30
N ARG A 17 -24.15 64.89 16.25
CA ARG A 17 -22.76 64.52 15.98
C ARG A 17 -22.18 63.61 17.06
N VAL A 18 -22.47 63.89 18.34
CA VAL A 18 -22.07 63.01 19.45
C VAL A 18 -22.74 61.65 19.33
N GLN A 19 -24.05 61.58 19.06
CA GLN A 19 -24.75 60.32 18.87
C GLN A 19 -24.21 59.52 17.69
N LYS A 20 -23.83 60.17 16.59
CA LYS A 20 -23.21 59.51 15.42
C LYS A 20 -21.87 58.91 15.78
N VAL A 21 -21.02 59.63 16.50
CA VAL A 21 -19.72 59.12 16.98
C VAL A 21 -19.93 57.96 17.95
N CYS A 22 -20.89 58.06 18.88
CA CYS A 22 -21.21 56.96 19.80
C CYS A 22 -21.68 55.71 19.04
N ARG A 23 -22.53 55.84 18.02
CA ARG A 23 -22.97 54.70 17.20
C ARG A 23 -21.82 54.08 16.41
N MET A 24 -20.96 54.89 15.80
CA MET A 24 -19.78 54.40 15.09
C MET A 24 -18.82 53.68 16.03
N TRP A 25 -18.62 54.22 17.24
CA TRP A 25 -17.79 53.58 18.26
C TRP A 25 -18.37 52.24 18.71
N SER A 26 -19.69 52.14 18.90
CA SER A 26 -20.36 50.87 19.21
C SER A 26 -20.13 49.80 18.13
N ILE A 27 -20.22 50.18 16.85
CA ILE A 27 -19.98 49.27 15.72
C ILE A 27 -18.53 48.77 15.72
N VAL A 28 -17.56 49.66 15.97
CA VAL A 28 -16.15 49.29 16.06
C VAL A 28 -15.90 48.33 17.23
N MET A 29 -16.50 48.60 18.38
CA MET A 29 -16.37 47.73 19.56
C MET A 29 -16.98 46.34 19.31
N GLU A 30 -18.13 46.26 18.63
CA GLU A 30 -18.77 44.99 18.26
C GLU A 30 -17.90 44.17 17.29
N MET A 31 -17.31 44.83 16.29
CA MET A 31 -16.38 44.20 15.35
C MET A 31 -15.13 43.67 16.05
N LEU A 32 -14.53 44.45 16.96
CA LEU A 32 -13.36 44.03 17.73
C LEU A 32 -13.67 42.82 18.62
N GLU A 33 -14.85 42.78 19.24
CA GLU A 33 -15.27 41.66 20.07
C GLU A 33 -15.52 40.39 19.24
N SER A 34 -16.08 40.53 18.03
CA SER A 34 -16.24 39.42 17.08
C SER A 34 -14.88 38.83 16.67
N MET A 35 -13.94 39.70 16.27
CA MET A 35 -12.59 39.29 15.88
C MET A 35 -11.83 38.61 17.03
N LYS A 36 -12.05 39.06 18.27
CA LYS A 36 -11.46 38.44 19.45
C LYS A 36 -11.96 37.01 19.66
N LYS A 37 -13.27 36.78 19.52
CA LYS A 37 -13.87 35.44 19.61
C LYS A 37 -13.35 34.50 18.52
N GLU A 38 -13.24 34.99 17.28
CA GLU A 38 -12.67 34.21 16.18
C GLU A 38 -11.21 33.81 16.46
N LYS A 39 -10.41 34.75 16.98
CA LYS A 39 -9.03 34.48 17.39
C LYS A 39 -8.94 33.43 18.51
N GLU A 40 -9.84 33.46 19.48
CA GLU A 40 -9.89 32.47 20.56
C GLU A 40 -10.23 31.06 20.04
N ILE A 41 -11.14 30.95 19.05
CA ILE A 41 -11.46 29.68 18.39
C ILE A 41 -10.24 29.12 17.65
N VAL A 42 -9.58 29.94 16.83
CA VAL A 42 -8.38 29.52 16.08
C VAL A 42 -7.24 29.13 17.01
N ASN A 43 -7.06 29.85 18.11
CA ASN A 43 -6.05 29.49 19.12
C ASN A 43 -6.40 28.19 19.84
N SER A 44 -7.67 27.93 20.13
CA SER A 44 -8.13 26.67 20.72
C SER A 44 -7.89 25.49 19.78
N GLU A 45 -8.19 25.63 18.48
CA GLU A 45 -7.88 24.59 17.49
C GLU A 45 -6.37 24.36 17.33
N LEU A 46 -5.58 25.44 17.35
CA LEU A 46 -4.13 25.35 17.31
C LEU A 46 -3.55 24.65 18.54
N ASP A 47 -4.12 24.89 19.72
CA ASP A 47 -3.69 24.24 20.97
C ASP A 47 -4.14 22.78 21.03
N ILE A 48 -5.29 22.40 20.44
CA ILE A 48 -5.68 21.00 20.21
C ILE A 48 -4.67 20.32 19.28
N LEU A 49 -4.29 20.97 18.18
CA LEU A 49 -3.28 20.46 17.24
C LEU A 49 -1.91 20.26 17.93
N LYS A 50 -1.49 21.23 18.75
CA LYS A 50 -0.27 21.13 19.56
C LYS A 50 -0.35 20.08 20.66
N SER A 51 -1.53 19.84 21.23
CA SER A 51 -1.77 18.79 22.22
C SER A 51 -1.74 17.40 21.57
N CYS A 52 -2.22 17.26 20.33
CA CYS A 52 -2.07 16.04 19.51
C CYS A 52 -0.62 15.67 19.19
N ASN A 53 0.35 16.58 19.38
CA ASN A 53 1.78 16.27 19.21
C ASN A 53 2.42 15.57 20.43
N LYS A 54 1.66 15.17 21.45
CA LYS A 54 2.21 14.48 22.63
C LYS A 54 2.46 12.98 22.49
N GLN A 55 2.25 12.34 21.33
CA GLN A 55 2.52 10.89 21.23
C GLN A 55 3.03 10.33 19.90
N HIS A 56 3.74 11.12 19.09
CA HIS A 56 4.54 10.55 18.01
C HIS A 56 5.95 11.14 18.03
N ILE A 57 6.72 10.77 19.06
CA ILE A 57 8.18 10.86 18.97
C ILE A 57 8.59 9.80 17.96
N LEU A 58 8.83 10.21 16.71
CA LEU A 58 9.47 9.40 15.69
C LEU A 58 10.99 9.36 15.98
N ASP A 59 11.37 8.96 17.19
CA ASP A 59 12.78 8.68 17.45
C ASP A 59 13.05 7.28 16.89
N GLY A 60 13.95 7.18 15.94
CA GLY A 60 14.32 5.91 15.32
C GLY A 60 15.03 4.95 16.27
N THR A 61 14.93 5.13 17.59
CA THR A 61 15.74 4.43 18.60
C THR A 61 15.47 2.93 18.62
N ASN A 62 14.29 2.49 18.19
CA ASN A 62 13.89 1.08 18.15
C ASN A 62 13.73 0.49 16.74
N VAL A 63 14.12 1.23 15.68
CA VAL A 63 14.08 0.73 14.31
C VAL A 63 15.50 0.68 13.77
N VAL A 64 16.07 -0.52 13.66
CA VAL A 64 17.30 -0.72 12.89
C VAL A 64 16.93 -0.60 11.41
N PHE A 65 17.10 0.61 10.88
CA PHE A 65 16.97 0.86 9.45
C PHE A 65 18.28 0.48 8.77
N SER A 66 18.38 -0.77 8.32
CA SER A 66 19.48 -1.21 7.46
C SER A 66 19.21 -0.77 6.02
N VAL A 67 19.94 0.25 5.56
CA VAL A 67 19.93 0.66 4.15
C VAL A 67 20.45 -0.50 3.30
N PRO A 68 19.68 -1.00 2.31
CA PRO A 68 20.17 -2.03 1.40
C PRO A 68 21.46 -1.58 0.70
N GLN A 69 22.46 -2.45 0.64
CA GLN A 69 23.77 -2.14 0.03
C GLN A 69 23.70 -1.45 -1.35
N PRO A 70 22.80 -1.83 -2.28
CA PRO A 70 22.68 -1.17 -3.57
C PRO A 70 22.27 0.30 -3.47
N LEU A 71 21.40 0.64 -2.51
CA LEU A 71 20.97 2.02 -2.24
C LEU A 71 22.10 2.82 -1.60
N ALA A 72 22.85 2.23 -0.67
CA ALA A 72 24.01 2.88 -0.06
C ALA A 72 25.09 3.20 -1.11
N LEU A 73 25.42 2.24 -1.97
CA LEU A 73 26.36 2.42 -3.08
C LEU A 73 25.90 3.49 -4.07
N ARG A 74 24.59 3.56 -4.37
CA ARG A 74 24.02 4.55 -5.30
C ARG A 74 24.06 5.96 -4.71
N VAL A 75 23.72 6.12 -3.44
CA VAL A 75 23.84 7.42 -2.74
C VAL A 75 25.30 7.86 -2.66
N GLU A 76 26.21 6.95 -2.33
CA GLU A 76 27.65 7.24 -2.31
C GLU A 76 28.19 7.61 -3.70
N SER A 77 27.72 6.97 -4.78
CA SER A 77 28.11 7.33 -6.14
C SER A 77 27.48 8.65 -6.62
N ASP A 78 26.23 8.92 -6.23
CA ASP A 78 25.46 10.09 -6.66
C ASP A 78 25.90 11.38 -5.97
N ILE A 79 26.49 11.30 -4.76
CA ILE A 79 27.10 12.46 -4.08
C ILE A 79 28.10 13.17 -5.00
N TYR A 80 28.89 12.41 -5.78
CA TYR A 80 29.89 12.97 -6.68
C TYR A 80 29.34 13.39 -8.05
N GLN A 81 28.17 12.87 -8.45
CA GLN A 81 27.61 13.10 -9.78
C GLN A 81 26.55 14.20 -9.82
N HIS A 82 25.85 14.45 -8.72
CA HIS A 82 24.66 15.31 -8.70
C HIS A 82 24.65 16.40 -7.62
N CYS A 83 25.49 16.28 -6.58
CA CYS A 83 25.63 17.30 -5.54
C CYS A 83 26.89 18.13 -5.73
N THR A 84 26.79 19.25 -6.46
CA THR A 84 27.93 20.13 -6.78
C THR A 84 28.39 21.01 -5.61
N GLY A 85 27.77 20.92 -4.43
CA GLY A 85 28.05 21.85 -3.33
C GLY A 85 27.74 21.30 -1.94
N ASN A 86 28.29 21.96 -0.93
CA ASN A 86 28.11 21.59 0.47
C ASN A 86 26.73 22.06 0.98
N ILE A 87 26.04 21.22 1.76
CA ILE A 87 24.68 21.54 2.27
C ILE A 87 24.72 22.75 3.21
N TYR A 88 25.85 22.95 3.89
CA TYR A 88 26.11 24.09 4.74
C TYR A 88 27.24 24.92 4.16
N GLU A 89 26.98 26.21 4.02
CA GLU A 89 27.95 27.20 3.56
C GLU A 89 27.96 28.35 4.58
N ALA A 90 29.13 28.63 5.15
CA ALA A 90 29.31 29.61 6.23
C ALA A 90 28.33 29.42 7.42
N GLU A 91 28.20 28.18 7.91
CA GLU A 91 27.29 27.78 9.02
C GLU A 91 25.80 28.00 8.74
N LYS A 92 25.43 28.36 7.51
CA LYS A 92 24.05 28.54 7.07
C LYS A 92 23.69 27.48 6.04
N LEU A 93 22.42 27.09 6.05
CA LEU A 93 21.88 26.14 5.10
C LEU A 93 21.90 26.76 3.70
N ASN A 94 22.51 26.06 2.74
CA ASN A 94 22.46 26.45 1.34
C ASN A 94 21.17 25.90 0.71
N PHE A 95 20.14 26.74 0.64
CA PHE A 95 18.83 26.37 0.09
C PHE A 95 18.90 25.90 -1.37
N LEU A 96 19.85 26.42 -2.17
CA LEU A 96 20.02 26.01 -3.56
C LEU A 96 20.45 24.54 -3.63
N THR A 97 21.43 24.15 -2.82
CA THR A 97 21.91 22.77 -2.74
C THR A 97 20.84 21.82 -2.20
N VAL A 98 20.05 22.27 -1.23
CA VAL A 98 18.90 21.49 -0.71
C VAL A 98 17.84 21.26 -1.78
N ILE A 99 17.50 22.30 -2.55
CA ILE A 99 16.52 22.18 -3.64
C ILE A 99 17.04 21.24 -4.74
N GLN A 100 18.33 21.32 -5.08
CA GLN A 100 18.97 20.42 -6.05
C GLN A 100 18.91 18.96 -5.57
N LEU A 101 19.26 18.71 -4.30
CA LEU A 101 19.19 17.38 -3.69
C LEU A 101 17.75 16.81 -3.70
N LEU A 102 16.75 17.64 -3.39
CA LEU A 102 15.34 17.23 -3.45
C LEU A 102 14.89 16.90 -4.87
N ASN A 103 15.27 17.72 -5.86
CA ASN A 103 14.92 17.45 -7.25
C ASN A 103 15.56 16.16 -7.77
N GLU A 104 16.77 15.83 -7.31
CA GLU A 104 17.44 14.58 -7.63
C GLU A 104 16.77 13.37 -7.01
N ALA A 105 16.38 13.45 -5.73
CA ALA A 105 15.60 12.41 -5.08
C ALA A 105 14.26 12.17 -5.81
N LEU A 106 13.56 13.24 -6.21
CA LEU A 106 12.32 13.16 -6.98
C LEU A 106 12.53 12.54 -8.36
N ARG A 107 13.65 12.85 -9.03
CA ARG A 107 14.02 12.26 -10.31
C ARG A 107 14.29 10.77 -10.18
N GLY A 108 15.09 10.35 -9.19
CA GLY A 108 15.36 8.93 -8.92
C GLY A 108 14.07 8.15 -8.66
N LEU A 109 13.15 8.72 -7.87
CA LEU A 109 11.87 8.08 -7.55
C LEU A 109 10.97 7.92 -8.78
N ARG A 110 10.94 8.93 -9.67
CA ARG A 110 10.21 8.85 -10.93
C ARG A 110 10.81 7.82 -11.88
N ASP A 111 12.12 7.77 -11.98
CA ASP A 111 12.80 6.87 -12.90
C ASP A 111 12.65 5.40 -12.44
N GLU A 112 12.71 5.13 -11.12
CA GLU A 112 12.39 3.83 -10.53
C GLU A 112 10.93 3.42 -10.73
N HIS A 113 9.98 4.35 -10.57
CA HIS A 113 8.57 4.09 -10.83
C HIS A 113 8.33 3.74 -12.30
N CYS A 114 8.99 4.44 -13.21
CA CYS A 114 8.85 4.21 -14.65
C CYS A 114 9.42 2.84 -15.06
N GLU A 115 10.58 2.44 -14.54
CA GLU A 115 11.14 1.10 -14.76
C GLU A 115 10.25 -0.01 -14.21
N PHE A 116 9.63 0.22 -13.05
CA PHE A 116 8.70 -0.73 -12.45
C PHE A 116 7.43 -0.90 -13.30
N GLU A 117 6.81 0.20 -13.74
CA GLU A 117 5.61 0.16 -14.58
C GLU A 117 5.86 -0.44 -15.97
N LEU A 118 7.02 -0.19 -16.58
CA LEU A 118 7.32 -0.71 -17.92
C LEU A 118 7.57 -2.22 -17.91
N ASN A 119 8.21 -2.73 -16.87
CA ASN A 119 8.69 -4.12 -16.81
C ASN A 119 7.70 -5.09 -16.15
N GLN A 120 6.77 -4.61 -15.32
CA GLN A 120 5.82 -5.47 -14.60
C GLN A 120 4.78 -6.18 -15.50
N PRO A 121 4.09 -5.52 -16.46
CA PRO A 121 3.09 -6.19 -17.28
C PRO A 121 3.71 -7.20 -18.27
N GLN A 122 4.86 -6.89 -18.87
CA GLN A 122 5.52 -7.82 -19.79
C GLN A 122 6.09 -9.06 -19.08
N ASN A 123 6.66 -8.89 -17.87
CA ASN A 123 7.20 -10.00 -17.10
C ASN A 123 6.09 -10.95 -16.63
N THR A 124 4.95 -10.41 -16.18
CA THR A 124 3.80 -11.22 -15.76
C THR A 124 3.17 -11.96 -16.94
N GLU A 125 2.96 -11.30 -18.09
CA GLU A 125 2.40 -11.94 -19.28
C GLU A 125 3.29 -13.07 -19.81
N ASN A 126 4.61 -12.85 -19.88
CA ASN A 126 5.56 -13.86 -20.32
C ASN A 126 5.59 -15.08 -19.38
N LYS A 127 5.52 -14.86 -18.07
CA LYS A 127 5.42 -15.95 -17.07
C LYS A 127 4.13 -16.74 -17.22
N VAL A 128 2.98 -16.07 -17.39
CA VAL A 128 1.68 -16.72 -17.60
C VAL A 128 1.69 -17.56 -18.88
N ARG A 129 2.27 -17.03 -19.96
CA ARG A 129 2.40 -17.76 -21.24
C ARG A 129 3.26 -19.01 -21.10
N LEU A 130 4.34 -18.94 -20.33
CA LEU A 130 5.23 -20.08 -20.09
C LEU A 130 4.53 -21.15 -19.24
N LEU A 131 3.84 -20.75 -18.17
CA LEU A 131 3.04 -21.64 -17.35
C LEU A 131 1.93 -22.34 -18.15
N LYS A 132 1.26 -21.61 -19.05
CA LYS A 132 0.24 -22.17 -19.94
C LYS A 132 0.81 -23.27 -20.85
N LYS A 133 1.98 -23.03 -21.48
CA LYS A 133 2.66 -24.06 -22.30
C LYS A 133 3.02 -25.30 -21.49
N VAL A 134 3.56 -25.12 -20.28
CA VAL A 134 3.88 -26.25 -19.39
C VAL A 134 2.62 -27.04 -19.02
N LEU A 135 1.51 -26.35 -18.76
CA LEU A 135 0.24 -27.00 -18.47
C LEU A 135 -0.28 -27.83 -19.66
N GLU A 136 -0.20 -27.29 -20.87
CA GLU A 136 -0.58 -27.97 -22.11
C GLU A 136 0.28 -29.24 -22.32
N ASP A 137 1.61 -29.14 -22.15
CA ASP A 137 2.53 -30.28 -22.26
C ASP A 137 2.24 -31.37 -21.23
N LEU A 138 1.99 -31.00 -19.96
CA LEU A 138 1.66 -31.95 -18.90
C LEU A 138 0.32 -32.65 -19.17
N THR A 139 -0.66 -31.91 -19.70
CA THR A 139 -1.97 -32.47 -20.06
C THR A 139 -1.83 -33.47 -21.21
N ALA A 140 -1.02 -33.15 -22.22
CA ALA A 140 -0.73 -34.06 -23.32
C ALA A 140 -0.03 -35.34 -22.85
N LYS A 141 0.97 -35.21 -21.96
CA LYS A 141 1.65 -36.37 -21.36
C LYS A 141 0.70 -37.23 -20.53
N ARG A 142 -0.18 -36.62 -19.73
CA ARG A 142 -1.22 -37.36 -18.99
C ARG A 142 -2.09 -38.18 -19.93
N LEU A 143 -2.58 -37.57 -21.02
CA LEU A 143 -3.42 -38.26 -21.99
C LEU A 143 -2.69 -39.44 -22.65
N GLN A 144 -1.40 -39.29 -23.00
CA GLN A 144 -0.59 -40.39 -23.52
C GLN A 144 -0.45 -41.54 -22.52
N ILE A 145 -0.19 -41.23 -21.25
CA ILE A 145 -0.11 -42.25 -20.19
C ILE A 145 -1.45 -42.97 -20.04
N GLU A 146 -2.56 -42.24 -20.05
CA GLU A 146 -3.90 -42.80 -19.94
C GLU A 146 -4.22 -43.74 -21.11
N GLN A 147 -3.94 -43.31 -22.35
CA GLN A 147 -4.11 -44.13 -23.55
C GLN A 147 -3.30 -45.43 -23.52
N HIS A 148 -2.11 -45.44 -22.94
CA HIS A 148 -1.29 -46.66 -22.83
C HIS A 148 -1.64 -47.52 -21.61
N SER A 149 -2.05 -46.90 -20.50
CA SER A 149 -2.34 -47.60 -19.25
C SER A 149 -3.65 -48.38 -19.27
N VAL A 150 -4.70 -47.87 -19.94
CA VAL A 150 -6.01 -48.52 -20.00
C VAL A 150 -5.94 -49.87 -20.74
N PRO A 151 -5.39 -49.97 -21.97
CA PRO A 151 -5.27 -51.25 -22.67
C PRO A 151 -4.31 -52.22 -21.98
N LEU A 152 -3.27 -51.71 -21.32
CA LEU A 152 -2.34 -52.52 -20.53
C LEU A 152 -3.05 -53.14 -19.32
N ARG A 153 -3.84 -52.35 -18.59
CA ARG A 153 -4.61 -52.83 -17.42
C ARG A 153 -5.65 -53.87 -17.82
N GLU A 154 -6.34 -53.66 -18.94
CA GLU A 154 -7.27 -54.66 -19.49
C GLU A 154 -6.57 -55.94 -19.92
N SER A 155 -5.38 -55.84 -20.54
CA SER A 155 -4.61 -57.01 -20.96
C SER A 155 -4.07 -57.80 -19.78
N ILE A 156 -3.58 -57.12 -18.73
CA ILE A 156 -3.16 -57.76 -17.48
C ILE A 156 -4.35 -58.45 -16.81
N SER A 157 -5.51 -57.79 -16.77
CA SER A 157 -6.74 -58.37 -16.20
C SER A 157 -7.16 -59.65 -16.92
N ARG A 158 -7.18 -59.63 -18.26
CA ARG A 158 -7.50 -60.82 -19.07
C ARG A 158 -6.52 -61.97 -18.85
N GLU A 159 -5.22 -61.66 -18.79
CA GLU A 159 -4.20 -62.67 -18.54
C GLU A 159 -4.33 -63.24 -17.12
N HIS A 160 -4.64 -62.39 -16.13
CA HIS A 160 -4.90 -62.83 -14.76
C HIS A 160 -6.10 -63.80 -14.67
N GLU A 161 -7.22 -63.49 -15.33
CA GLU A 161 -8.38 -64.39 -15.38
C GLU A 161 -8.05 -65.70 -16.11
N ARG A 162 -7.29 -65.66 -17.22
CA ARG A 162 -6.84 -66.87 -17.92
C ARG A 162 -5.98 -67.75 -17.02
N TRP A 163 -5.05 -67.16 -16.26
CA TRP A 163 -4.25 -67.91 -15.29
C TRP A 163 -5.12 -68.51 -14.20
N LYS A 164 -6.07 -67.75 -13.67
CA LYS A 164 -7.02 -68.21 -12.66
C LYS A 164 -7.82 -69.42 -13.16
N GLU A 165 -8.39 -69.38 -14.35
CA GLU A 165 -9.09 -70.52 -14.97
C GLU A 165 -8.18 -71.74 -15.16
N LYS A 166 -6.94 -71.53 -15.60
CA LYS A 166 -5.97 -72.61 -15.74
C LYS A 166 -5.68 -73.27 -14.40
N TRP A 167 -5.42 -72.47 -13.36
CA TRP A 167 -5.18 -72.99 -12.01
C TRP A 167 -6.39 -73.71 -11.42
N GLU A 168 -7.60 -73.16 -11.59
CA GLU A 168 -8.88 -73.81 -11.23
C GLU A 168 -9.04 -75.17 -11.90
N THR A 169 -8.68 -75.27 -13.18
CA THR A 169 -8.77 -76.53 -13.93
C THR A 169 -7.77 -77.58 -13.41
N PHE A 170 -6.55 -77.16 -13.02
CA PHE A 170 -5.53 -78.07 -12.50
C PHE A 170 -5.76 -78.48 -11.03
N LEU A 171 -6.28 -77.57 -10.21
CA LEU A 171 -6.41 -77.75 -8.75
C LEU A 171 -7.84 -78.03 -8.30
N GLY A 172 -8.84 -77.86 -9.17
CA GLY A 172 -10.27 -77.99 -8.86
C GLY A 172 -10.84 -76.87 -7.96
N CYS A 173 -10.03 -75.88 -7.61
CA CYS A 173 -10.36 -74.74 -6.74
C CYS A 173 -9.47 -73.51 -7.07
N SER A 174 -9.98 -72.30 -6.80
CA SER A 174 -9.23 -71.06 -6.98
C SER A 174 -8.03 -71.04 -6.05
N PRO A 175 -6.81 -70.74 -6.52
CA PRO A 175 -5.66 -70.53 -5.64
C PRO A 175 -5.86 -69.39 -4.64
N PHE A 176 -6.77 -68.46 -4.94
CA PHE A 176 -7.00 -67.24 -4.18
C PHE A 176 -8.21 -67.33 -3.23
N SER A 177 -9.02 -68.38 -3.30
CA SER A 177 -10.19 -68.52 -2.42
C SER A 177 -9.80 -68.71 -0.96
N SER A 178 -8.61 -69.27 -0.68
CA SER A 178 -8.11 -69.48 0.68
C SER A 178 -7.46 -68.25 1.33
N ILE A 179 -7.23 -67.16 0.57
CA ILE A 179 -6.57 -65.95 1.08
C ILE A 179 -7.59 -64.97 1.70
N SER A 180 -8.88 -65.11 1.36
CA SER A 180 -9.91 -64.16 1.82
C SER A 180 -10.37 -64.34 3.27
N ASP A 181 -10.06 -65.46 3.93
CA ASP A 181 -10.53 -65.74 5.30
C ASP A 181 -9.52 -65.38 6.40
N GLN A 182 -8.34 -64.83 6.08
CA GLN A 182 -7.31 -64.52 7.07
C GLN A 182 -6.72 -63.11 7.05
N CYS A 183 -7.26 -62.18 6.27
CA CYS A 183 -6.84 -60.78 6.34
C CYS A 183 -8.04 -59.84 6.57
N PRO A 184 -8.30 -59.41 7.83
CA PRO A 184 -9.14 -58.25 8.07
C PRO A 184 -8.35 -57.01 7.66
N VAL A 185 -8.39 -56.66 6.38
CA VAL A 185 -7.86 -55.38 5.93
C VAL A 185 -8.87 -54.32 6.35
N SER A 186 -8.58 -53.62 7.44
CA SER A 186 -9.22 -52.35 7.75
C SER A 186 -8.97 -51.42 6.57
N SER A 187 -9.99 -51.24 5.75
CA SER A 187 -10.03 -50.15 4.78
C SER A 187 -10.16 -48.86 5.56
N THR A 188 -9.02 -48.27 5.92
CA THR A 188 -8.93 -46.86 6.26
C THR A 188 -7.60 -46.35 5.77
N GLU A 189 -7.68 -45.28 4.98
CA GLU A 189 -6.59 -44.40 4.56
C GLU A 189 -5.59 -45.00 3.59
N PHE A 190 -5.75 -44.69 2.30
CA PHE A 190 -4.70 -44.03 1.53
C PHE A 190 -5.33 -43.23 0.39
N ILE A 191 -5.35 -41.90 0.60
CA ILE A 191 -5.31 -40.75 -0.33
C ILE A 191 -6.04 -40.90 -1.68
#